data_AF-K2EX74-F1
#
_entry.id   AF-K2EX74-F1
#
_cell.length_a   1.000
_cell.length_b   1.000
_cell.length_c   1.000
_cell.angle_alpha   90.00
_cell.angle_beta   90.00
_cell.angle_gamma   90.00
#
_symmetry.space_group_name_H-M   'P 1'
#
loop_
_entity.id
_entity.type
_entity.pdbx_description
1 polymer ?
#
loop_
_entity_poly.entity_id
_entity_poly.type
_entity_poly.pdbx_seq_one_letter_code
_entity_poly.pdbx_strand_id
1 'polypeptide(L)' 'ASLIQLACETDFVSGNKDFQLLGQELAMQVASVLAETNEELLNQEYIRDPSKKISDLIKEAVLKFGENIKLVRFVRWSV' A
#
# COMPACT_ATOMS: atom_id res chain seq x y z
N ALA A 1 -4.38 -7.36 13.54
CA ALA A 1 -3.14 -7.55 12.76
C ALA A 1 -3.46 -7.47 11.27
N SER A 2 -2.55 -7.00 10.43
CA SER A 2 -2.72 -6.96 8.98
C SER A 2 -1.51 -7.57 8.27
N LEU A 3 -1.75 -8.13 7.10
CA LEU A 3 -0.71 -8.58 6.17
C LEU A 3 -1.08 -8.06 4.79
N ILE A 4 -0.11 -7.52 4.07
CA ILE A 4 -0.28 -7.09 2.69
C ILE A 4 0.75 -7.78 1.80
N GLN A 5 0.38 -7.98 0.54
CA GLN A 5 1.30 -8.39 -0.51
C GLN A 5 1.37 -7.27 -1.55
N LEU A 6 2.51 -6.58 -1.55
CA LEU A 6 2.85 -5.55 -2.53
C LEU A 6 3.90 -6.12 -3.48
N ALA A 7 3.61 -6.11 -4.78
CA ALA A 7 4.50 -6.58 -5.83
C ALA A 7 5.21 -5.40 -6.51
N CYS A 8 6.47 -5.62 -6.88
CA CYS A 8 7.30 -4.77 -7.75
C CYS A 8 7.98 -5.67 -8.80
N GLU A 9 8.65 -5.06 -9.79
CA GLU A 9 9.26 -5.81 -10.90
C GLU A 9 10.65 -6.35 -10.53
N THR A 10 11.48 -5.54 -9.86
CA THR A 10 12.86 -5.92 -9.52
C THR A 10 13.09 -6.11 -8.02
N ASP A 11 14.11 -6.90 -7.70
CA ASP A 11 14.60 -7.10 -6.34
C ASP A 11 15.25 -5.83 -5.77
N PHE A 12 15.86 -5.00 -6.63
CA PHE A 12 16.39 -3.68 -6.26
C PHE A 12 15.32 -2.77 -5.62
N VAL A 13 14.11 -2.72 -6.19
CA VAL A 13 12.99 -1.95 -5.61
C VAL A 13 12.48 -2.61 -4.33
N SER A 14 12.36 -3.93 -4.29
CA SER A 14 11.90 -4.65 -3.08
C SER A 14 12.83 -4.46 -1.86
N GLY A 15 14.14 -4.32 -2.11
CA GLY A 15 15.15 -4.04 -1.11
C GLY A 15 15.25 -2.57 -0.70
N ASN A 16 14.55 -1.67 -1.40
CA ASN A 16 14.60 -0.24 -1.11
C ASN A 16 13.77 0.11 0.15
N LYS A 17 14.35 0.94 1.03
CA LYS A 17 13.69 1.35 2.29
C LYS A 17 12.39 2.12 2.05
N ASP A 18 12.32 2.96 1.03
CA ASP A 18 11.13 3.73 0.73
C ASP A 18 9.98 2.85 0.24
N PHE A 19 10.30 1.79 -0.50
CA PHE A 19 9.31 0.78 -0.91
C PHE A 19 8.81 -0.02 0.29
N GLN A 20 9.70 -0.41 1.20
CA GLN A 20 9.33 -1.09 2.43
C GLN A 20 8.48 -0.20 3.35
N LEU A 21 8.79 1.10 3.44
CA LEU A 21 7.99 2.08 4.16
C LEU A 21 6.60 2.21 3.55
N LEU A 22 6.47 2.30 2.22
CA LEU A 22 5.17 2.26 1.56
C LEU A 22 4.37 1.01 1.97
N GLY A 23 5.01 -0.16 1.99
CA GLY A 23 4.37 -1.38 2.46
C GLY A 23 3.90 -1.29 3.92
N GLN A 24 4.69 -0.70 4.82
CA GLN A 24 4.30 -0.49 6.21
C GLN A 24 3.11 0.46 6.34
N GLU A 25 3.10 1.55 5.57
CA GLU A 25 2.01 2.53 5.59
C GLU A 25 0.70 1.93 5.08
N LEU A 26 0.75 1.15 3.98
CA LEU A 26 -0.41 0.43 3.47
C LEU A 26 -0.90 -0.63 4.48
N ALA A 27 0.01 -1.33 5.17
CA ALA A 27 -0.37 -2.28 6.20
C ALA A 27 -1.03 -1.59 7.41
N MET A 28 -0.55 -0.41 7.80
CA MET A 28 -1.14 0.41 8.85
C MET A 28 -2.53 0.91 8.48
N GLN A 29 -2.72 1.30 7.20
CA GLN A 29 -4.03 1.65 6.66
C GLN A 29 -5.02 0.49 6.83
N VAL A 30 -4.65 -0.69 6.36
CA VAL A 30 -5.49 -1.91 6.46
C VAL A 30 -5.77 -2.30 7.92
N ALA A 31 -4.82 -2.08 8.82
CA ALA A 31 -5.05 -2.37 10.24
C ALA A 31 -6.11 -1.45 10.86
N SER A 32 -6.08 -0.17 10.49
CA SER A 32 -6.83 0.90 11.16
C SER A 32 -8.21 1.13 10.54
N VAL A 33 -8.33 1.01 9.22
CA VAL A 33 -9.57 1.23 8.47
C VAL A 33 -10.04 -0.07 7.86
N LEU A 34 -11.36 -0.30 7.92
CA LEU A 34 -11.98 -1.47 7.33
C LEU A 34 -12.01 -1.32 5.81
N ALA A 35 -11.49 -2.33 5.11
CA ALA A 35 -11.64 -2.52 3.68
C ALA A 35 -11.89 -4.01 3.44
N GLU A 36 -12.89 -4.35 2.63
CA GLU A 36 -13.19 -5.73 2.25
C GLU A 36 -12.56 -6.09 0.90
N THR A 37 -12.42 -5.09 0.02
CA THR A 37 -11.88 -5.27 -1.34
C THR A 37 -10.66 -4.39 -1.62
N ASN A 38 -9.85 -4.79 -2.60
CA ASN A 38 -8.73 -3.99 -3.08
C ASN A 38 -9.20 -2.63 -3.61
N GLU A 39 -10.35 -2.57 -4.28
CA GLU A 39 -10.91 -1.33 -4.85
C GLU A 39 -11.34 -0.34 -3.76
N GLU A 40 -11.95 -0.83 -2.67
CA GLU A 40 -12.27 -0.01 -1.51
C GLU A 40 -11.01 0.59 -0.90
N LEU A 41 -10.00 -0.25 -0.62
CA LEU A 41 -8.74 0.21 -0.02
C LEU A 41 -8.06 1.28 -0.87
N LEU A 42 -8.02 1.11 -2.20
CA LEU A 42 -7.41 2.07 -3.12
C LEU A 42 -8.14 3.42 -3.16
N ASN A 43 -9.45 3.43 -2.89
CA ASN A 43 -10.27 4.63 -2.88
C ASN A 43 -10.29 5.35 -1.53
N GLN A 44 -9.81 4.71 -0.47
CA GLN A 44 -9.74 5.31 0.86
C GLN A 44 -8.76 6.48 0.91
N GLU A 45 -9.10 7.43 1.78
CA GLU A 45 -8.22 8.50 2.21
C GLU A 45 -7.10 7.92 3.08
N TYR A 46 -5.90 8.44 2.89
CA TYR A 46 -4.74 8.00 3.65
C TYR A 46 -4.78 8.58 5.06
N ILE A 47 -4.65 7.72 6.08
CA ILE A 47 -4.80 8.11 7.49
C ILE A 47 -3.84 9.23 7.92
N ARG A 48 -2.62 9.28 7.38
CA ARG A 48 -1.65 10.32 7.75
C ARG A 48 -1.84 11.64 7.02
N ASP A 49 -2.44 11.59 5.83
CA ASP A 49 -2.72 12.76 5.01
C ASP A 49 -4.04 12.52 4.25
N PRO A 50 -5.18 12.95 4.82
CA PRO A 50 -6.49 12.78 4.20
C PRO A 50 -6.63 13.44 2.82
N SER A 51 -5.70 14.32 2.44
CA SER A 51 -5.69 14.98 1.13
C SER A 51 -5.35 14.01 -0.01
N LYS A 52 -4.79 12.84 0.30
CA LYS A 52 -4.36 11.84 -0.68
C LYS A 52 -5.16 10.56 -0.52
N LYS A 53 -5.41 9.87 -1.64
CA LYS A 53 -5.92 8.50 -1.63
C LYS A 53 -4.77 7.49 -1.62
N ILE A 54 -5.08 6.27 -1.18
CA ILE A 54 -4.14 5.15 -1.25
C ILE A 54 -3.70 4.86 -2.69
N SER A 55 -4.60 4.99 -3.65
CA SER A 55 -4.25 4.87 -5.07
C SER A 55 -3.21 5.90 -5.53
N ASP A 56 -3.24 7.11 -4.97
CA ASP A 56 -2.28 8.16 -5.32
C ASP A 56 -0.90 7.88 -4.72
N LEU A 57 -0.84 7.33 -3.50
CA LEU A 57 0.44 6.89 -2.91
C LEU A 57 1.13 5.80 -3.75
N ILE A 58 0.37 4.83 -4.25
CA ILE A 58 0.92 3.78 -5.11
C ILE A 58 1.39 4.38 -6.43
N LYS A 59 0.64 5.30 -7.04
CA LYS A 59 1.06 6.00 -8.26
C LYS A 59 2.32 6.84 -8.05
N GLU A 60 2.41 7.56 -6.93
CA GLU A 60 3.62 8.31 -6.56
C GLU A 60 4.83 7.39 -6.45
N ALA A 61 4.66 6.20 -5.87
CA ALA A 61 5.71 5.19 -5.83
C ALA A 61 6.09 4.67 -7.23
N VAL A 62 5.10 4.36 -8.08
CA VAL A 62 5.35 3.96 -9.48
C VAL A 62 6.16 5.02 -10.23
N LEU A 63 5.80 6.30 -10.08
CA LEU A 63 6.54 7.41 -10.70
C LEU A 63 7.95 7.57 -10.12
N LYS A 64 8.11 7.36 -8.81
CA LYS A 64 9.39 7.48 -8.11
C LYS A 64 10.37 6.38 -8.51
N PHE A 65 9.90 5.14 -8.60
CA PHE A 65 10.74 3.99 -8.90
C PHE A 65 10.85 3.70 -10.41
N GLY A 66 9.89 4.17 -11.21
CA GLY A 66 9.86 3.90 -12.65
C GLY A 66 9.47 2.46 -12.99
N GLU A 67 8.92 1.72 -12.03
CA GLU A 67 8.49 0.33 -12.18
C GLU A 67 7.03 0.16 -11.76
N ASN A 68 6.35 -0.85 -12.30
CA ASN A 68 4.99 -1.18 -11.91
C ASN A 68 4.96 -1.72 -10.46
N ILE A 69 4.16 -1.07 -9.61
CA ILE A 69 3.92 -1.46 -8.23
C ILE A 69 2.44 -1.75 -8.06
N LYS A 70 2.12 -2.93 -7.56
CA LYS A 70 0.74 -3.40 -7.45
C LYS A 70 0.44 -4.00 -6.09
N LEU A 71 -0.67 -3.57 -5.49
CA LEU A 71 -1.28 -4.28 -4.37
C LEU A 71 -1.95 -5.55 -4.91
N VAL A 72 -1.44 -6.71 -4.50
CA VAL A 72 -1.94 -8.02 -4.96
C VAL A 72 -3.12 -8.45 -4.08
N ARG A 73 -2.89 -8.47 -2.77
CA ARG A 73 -3.88 -8.87 -1.77
C ARG A 73 -3.53 -8.30 -0.41
N PHE A 74 -4.50 -8.24 0.47
CA PHE A 74 -4.29 -7.98 1.89
C PHE A 74 -5.21 -8.89 2.72
N VAL A 75 -4.85 -9.04 3.99
CA VAL A 75 -5.64 -9.75 4.99
C VAL A 75 -5.62 -8.92 6.27
N ARG A 76 -6.76 -8.82 6.92
CA ARG A 76 -6.92 -8.17 8.22
C ARG A 76 -7.53 -9.17 9.20
N TRP A 77 -6.84 -9.40 10.31
CA TRP A 77 -7.36 -10.16 11.45
C TRP A 77 -7.76 -9.19 12.55
N SER A 78 -8.99 -9.32 13.04
CA SER A 78 -9.49 -8.65 14.23
C SER A 78 -9.86 -9.71 15.27
N VAL A 79 -9.61 -9.39 16.53
CA VAL A 79 -10.20 -10.10 17.69
C VAL A 79 -11.48 -9.39 18.08
#